data_AF-A0A938ME24-F1
#
_entry.id   AF-A0A938ME24-F1
#
_cell.length_a   1.000
_cell.length_b   1.000
_cell.length_c   1.000
_cell.angle_alpha   90.00
_cell.angle_beta   90.00
_cell.angle_gamma   90.00
#
_symmetry.space_group_name_H-M   'P 1'
#
loop_
_entity.id
_entity.type
_entity.pdbx_description
1 polymer ?
#
loop_
_entity_poly.entity_id
_entity_poly.type
_entity_poly.pdbx_seq_one_letter_code
_entity_poly.pdbx_strand_id
1 'polypeptide(L)'
;MADYIDESVPQGTLAAPVTGRLKIGTDDDLMRLNKAAWRVLERTGFKVYSQRILGKLQQLGAKVDYDQMVAKFPQKLIEATVDCQLRPEPPNPPISAPKQFQMGFGEVCFFLYDWEKGERRRATRREAVDMIRLGDAIPEVTSIGTPVVNSEIDQRIEVLEAAELLLANTNKSVGTGIRCPEQTRYVHEISLLCQKHGDRRRFVQAGGCLITPLTLGARSARIVEILMDLGYDTFGFSSMPIAGGNAPVTTAGCIVMGVAELLGGRLIARAINPKASGVGMMISGTMDMTHGRASFCSPQALMQDIVIWRVFNRLYGLNISLDRCGSYINAKVPGLQCAYERTFKQMALASATGSLGLHLGSLDGAAIFSPEQAMIDLDLCRGLWDFYRGIEINSDTLALDEIEQVGLGEGKTFMDTDHTFKHFRHALWMPKLLDVSMWRDGEEADRERRMLAKANRQWKQLLADWQPPKVNQALVAEVHEVVERAKREIGAADER
;
A
#
# COMPACT_ATOMS: atom_id res chain seq x y z
N MET A 1 -28.41 22.01 7.14
CA MET A 1 -27.91 22.24 8.52
C MET A 1 -28.36 21.16 9.49
N ALA A 2 -29.62 20.68 9.40
CA ALA A 2 -30.12 19.57 10.22
C ALA A 2 -29.34 18.25 10.03
N ASP A 3 -28.79 17.97 8.83
CA ASP A 3 -28.03 16.73 8.58
C ASP A 3 -26.63 16.68 9.23
N TYR A 4 -26.13 17.78 9.80
CA TYR A 4 -24.79 17.85 10.41
C TYR A 4 -24.80 17.69 11.93
N ILE A 5 -25.95 17.82 12.58
CA ILE A 5 -26.10 17.76 14.04
C ILE A 5 -27.05 16.61 14.34
N ASP A 6 -26.49 15.43 14.56
CA ASP A 6 -27.25 14.27 15.02
C ASP A 6 -27.49 14.38 16.53
N GLU A 7 -28.66 14.90 16.91
CA GLU A 7 -29.10 15.00 18.31
C GLU A 7 -29.47 13.64 18.93
N SER A 8 -29.49 12.55 18.15
CA SER A 8 -29.84 11.21 18.62
C SER A 8 -28.67 10.42 19.21
N VAL A 9 -27.44 10.93 19.09
CA VAL A 9 -26.25 10.32 19.72
C VAL A 9 -26.32 10.55 21.23
N PRO A 10 -26.39 9.48 22.07
CA PRO A 10 -26.44 9.65 23.51
C PRO A 10 -25.23 10.45 23.99
N GLN A 11 -25.47 11.59 24.64
CA GLN A 11 -24.43 12.35 25.36
C GLN A 11 -24.02 11.55 26.62
N GLY A 12 -23.32 10.44 26.42
CA GLY A 12 -23.04 9.43 27.43
C GLY A 12 -21.56 9.16 27.59
N THR A 13 -21.02 9.61 28.73
CA THR A 13 -19.66 9.50 29.27
C THR A 13 -18.60 10.39 28.61
N LEU A 14 -18.17 11.39 29.39
CA LEU A 14 -17.02 12.27 29.14
C LEU A 14 -15.83 11.43 28.68
N ALA A 15 -15.59 11.44 27.37
CA ALA A 15 -14.41 10.86 26.77
C ALA A 15 -13.18 11.44 27.47
N ALA A 16 -12.20 10.58 27.80
CA ALA A 16 -10.94 11.03 28.37
C ALA A 16 -10.39 12.22 27.58
N PRO A 17 -9.85 13.27 28.23
CA PRO A 17 -9.44 14.49 27.55
C PRO A 17 -8.52 14.16 26.37
N VAL A 18 -8.80 14.73 25.20
CA VAL A 18 -7.97 14.60 24.00
C VAL A 18 -6.78 15.53 24.17
N THR A 19 -5.58 14.97 24.34
CA THR A 19 -4.37 15.72 24.73
C THR A 19 -3.48 16.10 23.55
N GLY A 20 -4.00 16.16 22.31
CA GLY A 20 -3.23 16.42 21.08
C GLY A 20 -2.17 15.36 20.73
N ARG A 21 -1.84 14.46 21.67
CA ARG A 21 -0.97 13.30 21.48
C ARG A 21 -1.78 12.08 21.07
N LEU A 22 -1.29 11.35 20.07
CA LEU A 22 -1.90 10.11 19.61
C LEU A 22 -1.89 9.05 20.72
N LYS A 23 -3.07 8.55 21.11
CA LYS A 23 -3.24 7.49 22.12
C LYS A 23 -3.47 6.15 21.42
N ILE A 24 -2.47 5.26 21.48
CA ILE A 24 -2.46 3.95 20.80
C ILE A 24 -2.77 2.79 21.76
N GLY A 25 -2.69 3.04 23.08
CA GLY A 25 -2.82 2.01 24.13
C GLY A 25 -1.50 1.81 24.88
N THR A 26 -1.58 1.18 26.05
CA THR A 26 -0.40 0.80 26.86
C THR A 26 0.17 -0.54 26.40
N ASP A 27 1.40 -0.87 26.83
CA ASP A 27 1.98 -2.20 26.56
C ASP A 27 1.10 -3.34 27.11
N ASP A 28 0.40 -3.11 28.22
CA ASP A 28 -0.60 -4.04 28.77
C ASP A 28 -1.80 -4.21 27.84
N ASP A 29 -2.26 -3.13 27.18
CA ASP A 29 -3.35 -3.21 26.22
C ASP A 29 -2.93 -3.98 24.96
N LEU A 30 -1.71 -3.77 24.46
CA LEU A 30 -1.15 -4.55 23.36
C LEU A 30 -1.11 -6.05 23.72
N MET A 31 -0.70 -6.38 24.94
CA MET A 31 -0.67 -7.75 25.44
C MET A 31 -2.08 -8.35 25.57
N ARG A 32 -3.07 -7.56 26.02
CA ARG A 32 -4.48 -7.99 26.09
C ARG A 32 -5.05 -8.31 24.71
N LEU A 33 -4.81 -7.44 23.73
CA LEU A 33 -5.21 -7.65 22.33
C LEU A 33 -4.56 -8.91 21.76
N ASN A 34 -3.28 -9.11 22.03
CA ASN A 34 -2.53 -10.28 21.58
C ASN A 34 -3.07 -11.59 22.17
N LYS A 35 -3.31 -11.64 23.48
CA LYS A 35 -3.90 -12.81 24.15
C LYS A 35 -5.31 -13.12 23.63
N ALA A 36 -6.10 -12.10 23.32
CA ALA A 36 -7.41 -12.28 22.70
C ALA A 36 -7.28 -12.91 21.29
N ALA A 37 -6.32 -12.47 20.49
CA ALA A 37 -6.04 -13.08 19.18
C ALA A 37 -5.59 -14.55 19.29
N TRP A 38 -4.77 -14.89 20.30
CA TRP A 38 -4.39 -16.28 20.57
C TRP A 38 -5.59 -17.14 20.92
N ARG A 39 -6.49 -16.63 21.75
CA ARG A 39 -7.75 -17.32 22.09
C ARG A 39 -8.61 -17.57 20.85
N VAL A 40 -8.65 -16.64 19.89
CA VAL A 40 -9.35 -16.82 18.61
C VAL A 40 -8.73 -17.98 17.82
N LEU A 41 -7.40 -17.99 17.65
CA LEU A 41 -6.68 -19.07 16.95
C LEU A 41 -6.82 -20.44 17.64
N GLU A 42 -6.91 -20.47 18.97
CA GLU A 42 -7.08 -21.71 19.74
C GLU A 42 -8.51 -22.25 19.67
N ARG A 43 -9.53 -21.39 19.86
CA ARG A 43 -10.93 -21.84 20.02
C ARG A 43 -11.69 -21.88 18.71
N THR A 44 -11.54 -20.84 17.89
CA THR A 44 -12.19 -20.73 16.58
C THR A 44 -11.38 -21.47 15.54
N GLY A 45 -10.07 -21.22 15.48
CA GLY A 45 -9.18 -21.78 14.47
C GLY A 45 -9.10 -20.94 13.20
N PHE A 46 -8.52 -21.53 12.18
CA PHE A 46 -8.23 -20.90 10.89
C PHE A 46 -8.55 -21.87 9.77
N LYS A 47 -9.36 -21.42 8.80
CA LYS A 47 -9.78 -22.25 7.67
C LYS A 47 -8.70 -22.25 6.60
N VAL A 48 -8.28 -23.43 6.15
CA VAL A 48 -7.19 -23.60 5.19
C VAL A 48 -7.64 -24.55 4.11
N TYR A 49 -7.94 -24.05 2.91
CA TYR A 49 -8.38 -24.87 1.78
C TYR A 49 -7.22 -25.59 1.08
N SER A 50 -6.43 -26.35 1.84
CA SER A 50 -5.40 -27.26 1.35
C SER A 50 -5.13 -28.35 2.38
N GLN A 51 -5.39 -29.61 2.03
CA GLN A 51 -5.07 -30.75 2.90
C GLN A 51 -3.56 -30.88 3.13
N ARG A 52 -2.75 -30.52 2.13
CA ARG A 52 -1.28 -30.56 2.24
C ARG A 52 -0.76 -29.55 3.25
N ILE A 53 -1.27 -28.32 3.25
CA ILE A 53 -0.90 -27.30 4.24
C ILE A 53 -1.44 -27.70 5.62
N LEU A 54 -2.67 -28.22 5.70
CA LEU A 54 -3.24 -28.75 6.95
C LEU A 54 -2.38 -29.87 7.54
N GLY A 55 -1.90 -30.82 6.72
CA GLY A 55 -0.99 -31.88 7.17
C GLY A 55 0.31 -31.34 7.76
N LYS A 56 0.89 -30.29 7.17
CA LYS A 56 2.06 -29.59 7.73
C LYS A 56 1.74 -28.90 9.06
N LEU A 57 0.58 -28.26 9.17
CA LEU A 57 0.13 -27.65 10.44
C LEU A 57 -0.09 -28.71 11.52
N GLN A 58 -0.64 -29.88 11.16
CA GLN A 58 -0.81 -31.00 12.08
C GLN A 58 0.54 -31.52 12.58
N GLN A 59 1.53 -31.65 11.69
CA GLN A 59 2.92 -32.03 12.07
C GLN A 59 3.56 -31.01 13.00
N LEU A 60 3.24 -29.72 12.84
CA LEU A 60 3.67 -28.66 13.75
C LEU A 60 2.98 -28.75 15.12
N GLY A 61 1.85 -29.46 15.24
CA GLY A 61 1.10 -29.68 16.48
C GLY A 61 -0.29 -29.01 16.51
N ALA A 62 -0.78 -28.50 15.39
CA ALA A 62 -2.14 -27.97 15.29
C ALA A 62 -3.18 -29.10 15.35
N LYS A 63 -4.35 -28.81 15.93
CA LYS A 63 -5.50 -29.73 15.88
C LYS A 63 -6.26 -29.47 14.59
N VAL A 64 -6.23 -30.43 13.68
CA VAL A 64 -6.82 -30.30 12.34
C VAL A 64 -8.13 -31.08 12.26
N ASP A 65 -9.16 -30.41 11.76
CA ASP A 65 -10.38 -31.01 11.26
C ASP A 65 -10.33 -30.97 9.73
N TYR A 66 -10.10 -32.13 9.10
CA TYR A 66 -9.98 -32.23 7.64
C TYR A 66 -11.33 -32.12 6.92
N ASP A 67 -12.44 -32.44 7.58
CA ASP A 67 -13.77 -32.35 6.98
C ASP A 67 -14.21 -30.88 6.88
N GLN A 68 -13.94 -30.10 7.93
CA GLN A 68 -14.21 -28.66 7.95
C GLN A 68 -13.09 -27.81 7.33
N MET A 69 -11.94 -28.43 7.05
CA MET A 69 -10.72 -27.77 6.57
C MET A 69 -10.23 -26.68 7.55
N VAL A 70 -10.29 -26.95 8.85
CA VAL A 70 -9.94 -25.99 9.92
C VAL A 70 -8.76 -26.49 10.74
N ALA A 71 -7.78 -25.62 10.98
CA ALA A 71 -6.70 -25.84 11.94
C ALA A 71 -6.91 -24.96 13.18
N LYS A 72 -6.90 -25.57 14.37
CA LYS A 72 -6.89 -24.88 15.66
C LYS A 72 -5.50 -24.96 16.28
N PHE A 73 -5.04 -23.85 16.85
CA PHE A 73 -3.67 -23.71 17.35
C PHE A 73 -3.66 -23.67 18.87
N PRO A 74 -3.25 -24.74 19.58
CA PRO A 74 -3.10 -24.70 21.03
C PRO A 74 -2.16 -23.56 21.46
N GLN A 75 -2.40 -22.91 22.60
CA GLN A 75 -1.55 -21.79 23.04
C GLN A 75 -0.06 -22.15 23.11
N LYS A 76 0.27 -23.34 23.63
CA LYS A 76 1.66 -23.83 23.67
C LYS A 76 2.31 -23.89 22.29
N LEU A 77 1.54 -24.21 21.24
CA LEU A 77 2.04 -24.21 19.86
C LEU A 77 2.30 -22.78 19.39
N ILE A 78 1.38 -21.85 19.67
CA ILE A 78 1.55 -20.44 19.32
C ILE A 78 2.83 -19.92 19.99
N GLU A 79 2.96 -20.09 21.30
CA GLU A 79 4.14 -19.67 22.09
C GLU A 79 5.45 -20.29 21.57
N ALA A 80 5.47 -21.59 21.29
CA ALA A 80 6.66 -22.27 20.79
C ALA A 80 7.03 -21.82 19.37
N THR A 81 6.04 -21.41 18.58
CA THR A 81 6.26 -20.98 17.21
C THR A 81 6.68 -19.52 17.18
N VAL A 82 5.88 -18.61 17.76
CA VAL A 82 6.08 -17.16 17.71
C VAL A 82 6.78 -16.63 18.96
N ASP A 83 7.96 -16.03 18.78
CA ASP A 83 8.72 -15.38 19.87
C ASP A 83 8.01 -14.09 20.33
N CYS A 84 7.07 -14.25 21.26
CA CYS A 84 6.28 -13.18 21.84
C CYS A 84 6.96 -12.63 23.10
N GLN A 85 7.56 -11.46 23.00
CA GLN A 85 8.20 -10.76 24.11
C GLN A 85 8.16 -9.26 23.88
N LEU A 86 8.06 -8.49 24.97
CA LEU A 86 8.05 -7.03 24.88
C LEU A 86 9.43 -6.53 24.46
N ARG A 87 9.50 -5.88 23.30
CA ARG A 87 10.71 -5.29 22.74
C ARG A 87 10.68 -3.75 22.91
N PRO A 88 11.85 -3.10 22.87
CA PRO A 88 11.93 -1.65 22.80
C PRO A 88 11.14 -1.09 21.62
N GLU A 89 10.81 0.20 21.68
CA GLU A 89 10.30 0.92 20.50
C GLU A 89 11.31 0.80 19.34
N PRO A 90 10.83 0.66 18.10
CA PRO A 90 11.71 0.65 16.96
C PRO A 90 12.38 2.02 16.82
N PRO A 91 13.58 2.08 16.22
CA PRO A 91 14.21 3.36 15.94
C PRO A 91 13.32 4.21 15.03
N ASN A 92 13.34 5.53 15.26
CA ASN A 92 12.70 6.52 14.39
C ASN A 92 13.79 7.47 13.86
N PRO A 93 14.10 7.47 12.55
CA PRO A 93 13.46 6.66 11.50
C PRO A 93 13.83 5.16 11.60
N PRO A 94 12.99 4.26 11.08
CA PRO A 94 13.32 2.83 11.00
C PRO A 94 14.56 2.62 10.13
N ILE A 95 15.32 1.55 10.40
CA ILE A 95 16.57 1.24 9.68
C ILE A 95 16.35 1.15 8.15
N SER A 96 15.16 0.72 7.73
CA SER A 96 14.76 0.61 6.32
C SER A 96 14.20 1.89 5.72
N ALA A 97 14.21 3.02 6.44
CA ALA A 97 13.70 4.27 5.90
C ALA A 97 14.48 4.67 4.64
N PRO A 98 13.79 5.09 3.58
CA PRO A 98 14.45 5.51 2.36
C PRO A 98 15.34 6.73 2.66
N LYS A 99 16.54 6.75 2.08
CA LYS A 99 17.48 7.89 2.21
C LYS A 99 17.22 8.99 1.19
N GLN A 100 16.35 8.72 0.22
CA GLN A 100 16.00 9.60 -0.89
C GLN A 100 14.49 9.59 -1.06
N PHE A 101 13.95 10.68 -1.59
CA PHE A 101 12.54 10.77 -1.91
C PHE A 101 12.20 9.77 -3.04
N GLN A 102 11.38 8.78 -2.71
CA GLN A 102 11.05 7.67 -3.59
C GLN A 102 9.59 7.30 -3.45
N MET A 103 8.96 6.93 -4.57
CA MET A 103 7.54 6.58 -4.62
C MET A 103 7.32 5.31 -5.44
N GLY A 104 6.23 4.62 -5.10
CA GLY A 104 5.65 3.58 -5.92
C GLY A 104 4.58 4.13 -6.86
N PHE A 105 4.32 3.40 -7.93
CA PHE A 105 3.34 3.76 -8.95
C PHE A 105 2.57 2.51 -9.39
N GLY A 106 1.24 2.56 -9.32
CA GLY A 106 0.36 1.48 -9.78
C GLY A 106 -0.03 0.44 -8.73
N GLU A 107 -1.33 0.11 -8.70
CA GLU A 107 -2.00 -0.72 -7.69
C GLU A 107 -2.98 -1.75 -8.30
N VAL A 108 -2.73 -2.21 -9.53
CA VAL A 108 -3.60 -3.15 -10.25
C VAL A 108 -5.04 -2.61 -10.39
N CYS A 109 -5.17 -1.32 -10.72
CA CYS A 109 -6.48 -0.68 -10.80
C CYS A 109 -7.30 -1.26 -11.96
N PHE A 110 -8.59 -1.48 -11.73
CA PHE A 110 -9.50 -2.08 -12.69
C PHE A 110 -10.08 -1.09 -13.69
N PHE A 111 -10.01 0.19 -13.35
CA PHE A 111 -10.57 1.29 -14.11
C PHE A 111 -9.54 2.42 -14.25
N LEU A 112 -9.60 3.12 -15.37
CA LEU A 112 -8.95 4.40 -15.59
C LEU A 112 -9.99 5.51 -15.43
N TYR A 113 -9.63 6.60 -14.78
CA TYR A 113 -10.44 7.80 -14.70
C TYR A 113 -10.23 8.66 -15.94
N ASP A 114 -11.31 8.98 -16.64
CA ASP A 114 -11.34 9.89 -17.77
C ASP A 114 -11.77 11.28 -17.29
N TRP A 115 -10.80 12.16 -17.05
CA TRP A 115 -11.04 13.51 -16.56
C TRP A 115 -11.92 14.35 -17.50
N GLU A 116 -11.75 14.23 -18.81
CA GLU A 116 -12.47 15.06 -19.77
C GLU A 116 -13.96 14.74 -19.80
N LYS A 117 -14.30 13.46 -19.61
CA LYS A 117 -15.69 12.97 -19.54
C LYS A 117 -16.25 12.89 -18.12
N GLY A 118 -15.40 12.92 -17.11
CA GLY A 118 -15.79 12.75 -15.71
C GLY A 118 -16.27 11.34 -15.36
N GLU A 119 -15.82 10.32 -16.11
CA GLU A 119 -16.27 8.94 -15.93
C GLU A 119 -15.10 7.99 -15.61
N ARG A 120 -15.41 6.83 -15.02
CA ARG A 120 -14.46 5.72 -14.94
C ARG A 120 -14.76 4.72 -16.04
N ARG A 121 -13.72 4.14 -16.64
CA ARG A 121 -13.87 3.14 -17.70
C ARG A 121 -12.80 2.06 -17.60
N ARG A 122 -13.04 0.94 -18.28
CA ARG A 122 -12.05 -0.13 -18.43
C ARG A 122 -10.90 0.37 -19.30
N ALA A 123 -9.67 -0.02 -18.94
CA ALA A 123 -8.49 0.35 -19.71
C ALA A 123 -8.18 -0.66 -20.80
N THR A 124 -7.63 -0.15 -21.89
CA THR A 124 -7.10 -0.91 -23.02
C THR A 124 -5.64 -1.28 -22.80
N ARG A 125 -5.09 -2.17 -23.64
CA ARG A 125 -3.65 -2.48 -23.64
C ARG A 125 -2.79 -1.22 -23.85
N ARG A 126 -3.23 -0.33 -24.75
CA ARG A 126 -2.55 0.93 -25.03
C ARG A 126 -2.43 1.78 -23.76
N GLU A 127 -3.50 1.88 -23.00
CA GLU A 127 -3.52 2.70 -21.79
C GLU A 127 -2.71 2.08 -20.66
N ALA A 128 -2.68 0.75 -20.56
CA ALA A 128 -1.75 0.07 -19.66
C ALA A 128 -0.30 0.46 -19.99
N VAL A 129 0.09 0.47 -21.27
CA VAL A 129 1.42 0.91 -21.73
C VAL A 129 1.65 2.39 -21.43
N ASP A 130 0.72 3.27 -21.78
CA ASP A 130 0.83 4.71 -21.56
C ASP A 130 1.00 5.04 -20.08
N MET A 131 0.30 4.35 -19.18
CA MET A 131 0.45 4.55 -17.73
C MET A 131 1.78 4.01 -17.19
N ILE A 132 2.29 2.88 -17.70
CA ILE A 132 3.64 2.39 -17.35
C ILE A 132 4.69 3.42 -17.74
N ARG A 133 4.59 3.98 -18.95
CA ARG A 133 5.50 5.03 -19.45
C ARG A 133 5.40 6.31 -18.64
N LEU A 134 4.19 6.70 -18.22
CA LEU A 134 4.01 7.83 -17.31
C LEU A 134 4.74 7.61 -15.98
N GLY A 135 4.60 6.43 -15.36
CA GLY A 135 5.36 6.07 -14.16
C GLY A 135 6.87 6.07 -14.38
N ASP A 136 7.33 5.65 -15.56
CA ASP A 136 8.74 5.68 -15.93
C ASP A 136 9.27 7.10 -16.14
N ALA A 137 8.46 7.99 -16.71
CA ALA A 137 8.80 9.40 -16.94
C ALA A 137 9.00 10.22 -15.66
N ILE A 138 8.41 9.81 -14.53
CA ILE A 138 8.52 10.53 -13.25
C ILE A 138 9.80 10.11 -12.52
N PRO A 139 10.82 10.98 -12.36
CA PRO A 139 12.13 10.58 -11.82
C PRO A 139 12.08 9.96 -10.42
N GLU A 140 11.16 10.44 -9.57
CA GLU A 140 11.05 10.01 -8.17
C GLU A 140 10.26 8.69 -7.99
N VAL A 141 9.59 8.22 -9.05
CA VAL A 141 9.03 6.87 -9.08
C VAL A 141 10.18 5.89 -9.26
N THR A 142 10.35 4.97 -8.30
CA THR A 142 11.41 3.95 -8.33
C THR A 142 10.88 2.53 -8.48
N SER A 143 9.59 2.33 -8.23
CA SER A 143 8.89 1.06 -8.40
C SER A 143 7.57 1.26 -9.13
N ILE A 144 7.34 0.43 -10.16
CA ILE A 144 6.13 0.45 -10.99
C ILE A 144 5.46 -0.92 -10.94
N GLY A 145 4.30 -1.01 -10.29
CA GLY A 145 3.39 -2.15 -10.43
C GLY A 145 2.55 -2.02 -11.69
N THR A 146 1.56 -2.90 -11.88
CA THR A 146 0.54 -2.72 -12.93
C THR A 146 -0.31 -1.49 -12.60
N PRO A 147 -0.24 -0.36 -13.33
CA PRO A 147 -1.00 0.83 -12.97
C PRO A 147 -2.49 0.64 -13.20
N VAL A 148 -2.83 0.05 -14.34
CA VAL A 148 -4.20 -0.31 -14.71
C VAL A 148 -4.20 -1.63 -15.46
N VAL A 149 -5.23 -2.43 -15.21
CA VAL A 149 -5.41 -3.77 -15.79
C VAL A 149 -5.88 -3.68 -17.24
N ASN A 150 -5.24 -4.42 -18.13
CA ASN A 150 -5.74 -4.57 -19.49
C ASN A 150 -7.05 -5.38 -19.49
N SER A 151 -8.15 -4.73 -19.85
CA SER A 151 -9.48 -5.36 -19.85
C SER A 151 -9.87 -6.03 -21.17
N GLU A 152 -9.03 -5.92 -22.20
CA GLU A 152 -9.29 -6.45 -23.56
C GLU A 152 -8.93 -7.94 -23.70
N ILE A 153 -8.36 -8.55 -22.67
CA ILE A 153 -7.88 -9.93 -22.68
C ILE A 153 -8.40 -10.73 -21.48
N ASP A 154 -8.26 -12.06 -21.57
CA ASP A 154 -8.53 -12.96 -20.47
C ASP A 154 -7.69 -12.57 -19.24
N GLN A 155 -8.38 -12.41 -18.10
CA GLN A 155 -7.77 -12.02 -16.83
C GLN A 155 -6.84 -13.10 -16.25
N ARG A 156 -6.96 -14.36 -16.70
CA ARG A 156 -5.98 -15.42 -16.43
C ARG A 156 -4.65 -15.18 -17.15
N ILE A 157 -4.63 -14.45 -18.26
CA ILE A 157 -3.41 -14.09 -19.00
C ILE A 157 -2.85 -12.73 -18.60
N GLU A 158 -3.70 -11.79 -18.20
CA GLU A 158 -3.31 -10.38 -18.09
C GLU A 158 -2.14 -10.09 -17.16
N VAL A 159 -1.92 -10.88 -16.10
CA VAL A 159 -0.72 -10.72 -15.24
C VAL A 159 0.58 -10.97 -16.00
N LEU A 160 0.56 -11.93 -16.93
CA LEU A 160 1.72 -12.28 -17.75
C LEU A 160 1.99 -11.20 -18.79
N GLU A 161 0.93 -10.70 -19.44
CA GLU A 161 1.06 -9.56 -20.35
C GLU A 161 1.51 -8.30 -19.61
N ALA A 162 0.98 -8.01 -18.42
CA ALA A 162 1.43 -6.89 -17.61
C ALA A 162 2.93 -6.98 -17.28
N ALA A 163 3.44 -8.19 -16.98
CA ALA A 163 4.87 -8.40 -16.76
C ALA A 163 5.69 -8.11 -18.03
N GLU A 164 5.25 -8.58 -19.19
CA GLU A 164 5.86 -8.26 -20.49
C GLU A 164 5.89 -6.75 -20.75
N LEU A 165 4.75 -6.07 -20.58
CA LEU A 165 4.62 -4.63 -20.79
C LEU A 165 5.51 -3.83 -19.85
N LEU A 166 5.62 -4.23 -18.59
CA LEU A 166 6.52 -3.62 -17.60
C LEU A 166 7.98 -3.79 -18.00
N LEU A 167 8.40 -5.00 -18.38
CA LEU A 167 9.77 -5.27 -18.83
C LEU A 167 10.14 -4.52 -20.11
N ALA A 168 9.16 -4.29 -21.00
CA ALA A 168 9.37 -3.62 -22.28
C ALA A 168 9.39 -2.09 -22.19
N ASN A 169 8.80 -1.48 -21.15
CA ASN A 169 8.59 -0.03 -21.08
C ASN A 169 9.27 0.65 -19.87
N THR A 170 9.95 -0.08 -18.98
CA THR A 170 10.71 0.54 -17.88
C THR A 170 11.93 -0.29 -17.47
N ASN A 171 12.97 0.41 -16.99
CA ASN A 171 14.12 -0.19 -16.31
C ASN A 171 14.04 -0.07 -14.78
N LYS A 172 12.98 0.55 -14.25
CA LYS A 172 12.76 0.70 -12.80
C LYS A 172 12.37 -0.64 -12.18
N SER A 173 12.31 -0.67 -10.85
CA SER A 173 11.80 -1.85 -10.16
C SER A 173 10.37 -2.11 -10.61
N VAL A 174 10.03 -3.36 -10.92
CA VAL A 174 8.66 -3.73 -11.31
C VAL A 174 8.18 -4.95 -10.54
N GLY A 175 6.87 -5.12 -10.50
CA GLY A 175 6.26 -6.31 -9.93
C GLY A 175 4.83 -6.49 -10.41
N THR A 176 4.41 -7.75 -10.50
CA THR A 176 3.03 -8.14 -10.80
C THR A 176 2.57 -9.15 -9.74
N GLY A 177 1.30 -9.08 -9.34
CA GLY A 177 0.73 -10.03 -8.38
C GLY A 177 0.11 -11.23 -9.08
N ILE A 178 0.41 -12.46 -8.62
CA ILE A 178 -0.28 -13.68 -9.08
C ILE A 178 -1.74 -13.61 -8.62
N ARG A 179 -2.68 -13.63 -9.55
CA ARG A 179 -4.13 -13.51 -9.26
C ARG A 179 -4.84 -14.84 -9.30
N CYS A 180 -4.37 -15.80 -10.09
CA CYS A 180 -4.93 -17.14 -10.15
C CYS A 180 -3.85 -18.23 -10.23
N PRO A 181 -4.16 -19.48 -9.86
CA PRO A 181 -3.20 -20.58 -9.88
C PRO A 181 -2.52 -20.80 -11.22
N GLU A 182 -3.26 -20.65 -12.33
CA GLU A 182 -2.82 -20.90 -13.70
C GLU A 182 -1.63 -20.02 -14.08
N GLN A 183 -1.55 -18.80 -13.53
CA GLN A 183 -0.45 -17.86 -13.78
C GLN A 183 0.86 -18.27 -13.11
N THR A 184 0.78 -19.02 -12.01
CA THR A 184 1.90 -19.18 -11.05
C THR A 184 3.17 -19.71 -11.71
N ARG A 185 3.05 -20.75 -12.55
CA ARG A 185 4.20 -21.38 -13.23
C ARG A 185 4.83 -20.44 -14.25
N TYR A 186 4.01 -19.71 -14.99
CA TYR A 186 4.47 -18.74 -15.99
C TYR A 186 5.16 -17.54 -15.35
N VAL A 187 4.60 -16.98 -14.26
CA VAL A 187 5.26 -15.88 -13.52
C VAL A 187 6.59 -16.34 -12.92
N HIS A 188 6.68 -17.59 -12.45
CA HIS A 188 7.94 -18.17 -12.00
C HIS A 188 8.95 -18.27 -13.15
N GLU A 189 8.54 -18.74 -14.32
CA GLU A 189 9.41 -18.81 -15.51
C GLU A 189 9.91 -17.44 -15.95
N ILE A 190 9.04 -16.42 -15.99
CA ILE A 190 9.43 -15.02 -16.24
C ILE A 190 10.47 -14.58 -15.19
N SER A 191 10.29 -14.96 -13.93
CA SER A 191 11.26 -14.64 -12.87
C SER A 191 12.61 -15.35 -13.08
N LEU A 192 12.65 -16.57 -13.63
CA LEU A 192 13.88 -17.27 -13.97
C LEU A 192 14.57 -16.61 -15.18
N LEU A 193 13.80 -16.19 -16.18
CA LEU A 193 14.32 -15.44 -17.33
C LEU A 193 14.97 -14.13 -16.90
N CYS A 194 14.33 -13.39 -15.98
CA CYS A 194 14.93 -12.18 -15.40
C CYS A 194 16.29 -12.50 -14.76
N GLN A 195 16.37 -13.53 -13.91
CA GLN A 195 17.62 -13.95 -13.27
C GLN A 195 18.70 -14.35 -14.28
N LYS A 196 18.33 -15.13 -15.31
CA LYS A 196 19.22 -15.55 -16.42
C LYS A 196 19.85 -14.35 -17.11
N HIS A 197 19.09 -13.28 -17.30
CA HIS A 197 19.53 -12.04 -17.94
C HIS A 197 20.17 -11.02 -16.98
N GLY A 198 20.46 -11.43 -15.73
CA GLY A 198 21.04 -10.54 -14.71
C GLY A 198 20.09 -9.46 -14.19
N ASP A 199 18.81 -9.57 -14.51
CA ASP A 199 17.76 -8.67 -14.06
C ASP A 199 17.36 -9.03 -12.62
N ARG A 200 17.51 -8.05 -11.72
CA ARG A 200 17.26 -8.24 -10.28
C ARG A 200 15.79 -8.08 -9.90
N ARG A 201 14.91 -7.72 -10.84
CA ARG A 201 13.47 -7.52 -10.61
C ARG A 201 12.81 -8.86 -10.28
N ARG A 202 11.94 -8.87 -9.27
CA ARG A 202 11.28 -10.07 -8.74
C ARG A 202 9.78 -9.99 -8.98
N PHE A 203 9.26 -10.90 -9.80
CA PHE A 203 7.84 -10.97 -10.12
C PHE A 203 7.05 -11.91 -9.20
N VAL A 204 7.70 -12.91 -8.60
CA VAL A 204 7.03 -13.80 -7.66
C VAL A 204 7.00 -13.18 -6.27
N GLN A 205 5.84 -12.67 -5.88
CA GLN A 205 5.51 -12.42 -4.48
C GLN A 205 5.05 -13.74 -3.86
N ALA A 206 5.92 -14.40 -3.09
CA ALA A 206 5.55 -15.62 -2.39
C ALA A 206 4.63 -15.28 -1.20
N GLY A 207 3.33 -15.52 -1.38
CA GLY A 207 2.30 -15.15 -0.40
C GLY A 207 1.04 -14.55 -1.04
N GLY A 208 0.00 -14.29 -0.23
CA GLY A 208 -1.27 -13.81 -0.76
C GLY A 208 -2.21 -13.21 0.29
N CYS A 209 -3.33 -12.67 -0.19
CA CYS A 209 -4.39 -12.16 0.68
C CYS A 209 -5.13 -13.32 1.34
N LEU A 210 -5.31 -13.19 2.66
CA LEU A 210 -6.27 -13.96 3.43
C LEU A 210 -7.68 -13.44 3.14
N ILE A 211 -8.68 -14.30 3.33
CA ILE A 211 -10.08 -13.91 3.30
C ILE A 211 -10.52 -13.73 4.74
N THR A 212 -10.86 -12.51 5.11
CA THR A 212 -11.41 -12.24 6.44
C THR A 212 -12.87 -12.69 6.51
N PRO A 213 -13.29 -13.45 7.55
CA PRO A 213 -12.49 -13.85 8.72
C PRO A 213 -11.71 -15.17 8.56
N LEU A 214 -10.44 -15.17 9.00
CA LEU A 214 -9.59 -16.32 9.38
C LEU A 214 -9.46 -17.42 8.31
N THR A 215 -9.35 -17.06 7.03
CA THR A 215 -9.38 -18.05 5.94
C THR A 215 -8.23 -17.88 4.95
N LEU A 216 -7.47 -18.96 4.70
CA LEU A 216 -6.64 -19.11 3.51
C LEU A 216 -7.50 -19.74 2.41
N GLY A 217 -8.06 -18.90 1.54
CA GLY A 217 -8.99 -19.29 0.47
C GLY A 217 -8.37 -20.27 -0.53
N ALA A 218 -9.21 -21.08 -1.18
CA ALA A 218 -8.78 -22.13 -2.13
C ALA A 218 -7.83 -21.61 -3.22
N ARG A 219 -8.11 -20.43 -3.78
CA ARG A 219 -7.25 -19.77 -4.76
C ARG A 219 -5.84 -19.53 -4.23
N SER A 220 -5.72 -18.85 -3.08
CA SER A 220 -4.43 -18.53 -2.45
C SER A 220 -3.72 -19.79 -1.98
N ALA A 221 -4.45 -20.76 -1.40
CA ALA A 221 -3.91 -22.04 -1.00
C ALA A 221 -3.29 -22.79 -2.18
N ARG A 222 -3.97 -22.82 -3.33
CA ARG A 222 -3.48 -23.47 -4.53
C ARG A 222 -2.24 -22.79 -5.11
N ILE A 223 -2.19 -21.45 -5.10
CA ILE A 223 -0.99 -20.70 -5.49
C ILE A 223 0.19 -21.06 -4.57
N VAL A 224 -0.03 -21.10 -3.25
CA VAL A 224 1.00 -21.51 -2.28
C VAL A 224 1.49 -22.92 -2.55
N GLU A 225 0.60 -23.88 -2.82
CA GLU A 225 1.00 -25.25 -3.17
C GLU A 225 1.87 -25.32 -4.43
N ILE A 226 1.48 -24.61 -5.50
CA ILE A 226 2.27 -24.58 -6.74
C ILE A 226 3.64 -23.95 -6.49
N LEU A 227 3.69 -22.85 -5.73
CA LEU A 227 4.95 -22.22 -5.35
C LEU A 227 5.82 -23.15 -4.49
N MET A 228 5.24 -23.93 -3.58
CA MET A 228 5.97 -24.96 -2.83
C MET A 228 6.56 -26.02 -3.77
N ASP A 229 5.82 -26.46 -4.79
CA ASP A 229 6.31 -27.43 -5.79
C ASP A 229 7.43 -26.85 -6.68
N LEU A 230 7.44 -25.53 -6.84
CA LEU A 230 8.49 -24.78 -7.55
C LEU A 230 9.69 -24.44 -6.65
N GLY A 231 9.69 -24.89 -5.38
CA GLY A 231 10.81 -24.73 -4.45
C GLY A 231 10.77 -23.44 -3.60
N TYR A 232 9.69 -22.66 -3.64
CA TYR A 232 9.51 -21.54 -2.71
C TYR A 232 9.13 -22.06 -1.32
N ASP A 233 9.80 -21.54 -0.30
CA ASP A 233 9.61 -21.98 1.08
C ASP A 233 9.19 -20.86 2.04
N THR A 234 9.22 -19.60 1.59
CA THR A 234 8.91 -18.44 2.43
C THR A 234 7.71 -17.70 1.87
N PHE A 235 6.69 -17.47 2.70
CA PHE A 235 5.41 -16.88 2.28
C PHE A 235 5.03 -15.72 3.21
N GLY A 236 4.44 -14.65 2.66
CA GLY A 236 3.85 -13.54 3.43
C GLY A 236 2.34 -13.45 3.23
N PHE A 237 1.57 -13.36 4.31
CA PHE A 237 0.11 -13.27 4.23
C PHE A 237 -0.39 -11.90 4.65
N SER A 238 -1.34 -11.37 3.88
CA SER A 238 -1.94 -10.05 4.14
C SER A 238 -3.39 -10.18 4.58
N SER A 239 -3.83 -9.29 5.47
CA SER A 239 -5.17 -9.27 6.07
C SER A 239 -5.88 -7.95 5.76
N MET A 240 -7.21 -8.00 5.59
CA MET A 240 -8.03 -6.83 5.29
C MET A 240 -9.35 -6.83 6.09
N PRO A 241 -9.28 -6.61 7.41
CA PRO A 241 -10.46 -6.61 8.26
C PRO A 241 -11.19 -5.26 8.16
N ILE A 242 -12.50 -5.34 7.93
CA ILE A 242 -13.41 -4.20 7.82
C ILE A 242 -14.35 -4.25 9.02
N ALA A 243 -14.15 -3.34 9.97
CA ALA A 243 -14.98 -3.25 11.17
C ALA A 243 -16.44 -2.99 10.80
N GLY A 244 -17.35 -3.86 11.24
CA GLY A 244 -18.78 -3.81 10.92
C GLY A 244 -19.14 -4.45 9.57
N GLY A 245 -18.14 -4.90 8.80
CA GLY A 245 -18.30 -5.70 7.60
C GLY A 245 -17.99 -7.17 7.87
N ASN A 246 -16.74 -7.56 7.58
CA ASN A 246 -16.25 -8.92 7.78
C ASN A 246 -15.52 -9.12 9.13
N ALA A 247 -15.41 -8.07 9.95
CA ALA A 247 -14.83 -8.09 11.29
C ALA A 247 -15.77 -7.37 12.29
N PRO A 248 -15.62 -7.61 13.61
CA PRO A 248 -16.45 -6.93 14.63
C PRO A 248 -16.40 -5.41 14.50
N VAL A 249 -17.52 -4.73 14.76
CA VAL A 249 -17.67 -3.28 14.58
C VAL A 249 -16.80 -2.44 15.51
N THR A 250 -16.43 -2.98 16.68
CA THR A 250 -15.57 -2.27 17.63
C THR A 250 -14.12 -2.30 17.16
N THR A 251 -13.42 -1.17 17.26
CA THR A 251 -12.00 -1.05 16.86
C THR A 251 -11.13 -2.15 17.49
N ALA A 252 -11.28 -2.41 18.80
CA ALA A 252 -10.53 -3.45 19.49
C ALA A 252 -10.85 -4.86 18.96
N GLY A 253 -12.12 -5.16 18.66
CA GLY A 253 -12.51 -6.45 18.09
C GLY A 253 -11.96 -6.66 16.67
N CYS A 254 -11.96 -5.60 15.86
CA CYS A 254 -11.34 -5.62 14.52
C CYS A 254 -9.81 -5.84 14.61
N ILE A 255 -9.13 -5.16 15.55
CA ILE A 255 -7.70 -5.35 15.81
C ILE A 255 -7.40 -6.80 16.20
N VAL A 256 -8.20 -7.40 17.11
CA VAL A 256 -8.03 -8.81 17.50
C VAL A 256 -8.16 -9.74 16.29
N MET A 257 -9.09 -9.47 15.38
CA MET A 257 -9.24 -10.22 14.13
C MET A 257 -7.99 -10.11 13.26
N GLY A 258 -7.53 -8.89 13.00
CA GLY A 258 -6.35 -8.65 12.17
C GLY A 258 -5.06 -9.27 12.74
N VAL A 259 -4.85 -9.18 14.07
CA VAL A 259 -3.72 -9.83 14.74
C VAL A 259 -3.83 -11.35 14.63
N ALA A 260 -5.01 -11.92 14.85
CA ALA A 260 -5.23 -13.35 14.71
C ALA A 260 -4.95 -13.82 13.27
N GLU A 261 -5.34 -13.03 12.26
CA GLU A 261 -5.12 -13.38 10.86
C GLU A 261 -3.66 -13.40 10.46
N LEU A 262 -2.91 -12.35 10.81
CA LEU A 262 -1.48 -12.28 10.52
C LEU A 262 -0.68 -13.32 11.29
N LEU A 263 -1.04 -13.63 12.55
CA LEU A 263 -0.43 -14.73 13.30
C LEU A 263 -0.77 -16.10 12.70
N GLY A 264 -2.02 -16.31 12.27
CA GLY A 264 -2.45 -17.52 11.57
C GLY A 264 -1.67 -17.73 10.26
N GLY A 265 -1.54 -16.68 9.45
CA GLY A 265 -0.67 -16.66 8.27
C GLY A 265 0.79 -17.00 8.61
N ARG A 266 1.31 -16.46 9.71
CA ARG A 266 2.67 -16.77 10.17
C ARG A 266 2.83 -18.23 10.60
N LEU A 267 1.84 -18.82 11.27
CA LEU A 267 1.84 -20.23 11.63
C LEU A 267 1.79 -21.12 10.38
N ILE A 268 0.99 -20.75 9.37
CA ILE A 268 0.97 -21.42 8.06
C ILE A 268 2.33 -21.38 7.39
N ALA A 269 2.95 -20.20 7.30
CA ALA A 269 4.27 -20.04 6.69
C ALA A 269 5.34 -20.87 7.43
N ARG A 270 5.28 -20.92 8.77
CA ARG A 270 6.23 -21.66 9.60
C ARG A 270 6.06 -23.17 9.57
N ALA A 271 4.84 -23.66 9.33
CA ALA A 271 4.60 -25.07 9.04
C ALA A 271 5.21 -25.49 7.68
N ILE A 272 5.34 -24.55 6.73
CA ILE A 272 6.02 -24.80 5.45
C ILE A 272 7.54 -24.70 5.63
N ASN A 273 8.03 -23.63 6.25
CA ASN A 273 9.43 -23.38 6.55
C ASN A 273 9.58 -22.74 7.95
N PRO A 274 10.24 -23.42 8.91
CA PRO A 274 10.40 -22.91 10.27
C PRO A 274 11.05 -21.52 10.37
N LYS A 275 11.85 -21.13 9.37
CA LYS A 275 12.54 -19.83 9.31
C LYS A 275 11.71 -18.71 8.69
N ALA A 276 10.55 -18.99 8.11
CA ALA A 276 9.73 -17.98 7.45
C ALA A 276 9.22 -16.92 8.44
N SER A 277 9.23 -15.65 8.03
CA SER A 277 8.61 -14.56 8.78
C SER A 277 7.08 -14.65 8.72
N GLY A 278 6.49 -15.04 7.59
CA GLY A 278 5.07 -15.37 7.53
C GLY A 278 4.09 -14.20 7.60
N VAL A 279 4.57 -12.96 7.72
CA VAL A 279 3.74 -11.75 7.82
C VAL A 279 3.88 -10.90 6.57
N GLY A 280 2.74 -10.40 6.06
CA GLY A 280 2.67 -9.51 4.91
C GLY A 280 2.17 -8.13 5.31
N MET A 281 1.03 -7.73 4.73
CA MET A 281 0.47 -6.40 4.86
C MET A 281 -0.83 -6.39 5.69
N MET A 282 -1.07 -5.30 6.40
CA MET A 282 -2.37 -5.00 7.01
C MET A 282 -3.04 -3.84 6.27
N ILE A 283 -4.33 -4.01 5.96
CA ILE A 283 -5.19 -2.98 5.35
C ILE A 283 -6.51 -2.97 6.10
N SER A 284 -6.64 -2.13 7.13
CA SER A 284 -7.87 -2.08 7.92
C SER A 284 -8.87 -1.07 7.35
N GLY A 285 -10.15 -1.32 7.59
CA GLY A 285 -11.22 -0.42 7.19
C GLY A 285 -12.41 -0.44 8.16
N THR A 286 -13.38 0.42 7.90
CA THR A 286 -14.67 0.45 8.60
C THR A 286 -15.79 0.41 7.58
N MET A 287 -16.89 -0.26 7.88
CA MET A 287 -18.09 -0.20 7.04
C MET A 287 -18.80 1.15 7.26
N ASP A 288 -19.05 1.89 6.18
CA ASP A 288 -20.09 2.92 6.16
C ASP A 288 -21.44 2.21 6.18
N MET A 289 -22.12 2.25 7.32
CA MET A 289 -23.39 1.56 7.53
C MET A 289 -24.54 2.16 6.73
N THR A 290 -24.42 3.41 6.26
CA THR A 290 -25.44 4.08 5.45
C THR A 290 -25.40 3.55 4.02
N HIS A 291 -24.20 3.44 3.46
CA HIS A 291 -24.02 3.09 2.04
C HIS A 291 -23.54 1.65 1.82
N GLY A 292 -23.27 0.89 2.89
CA GLY A 292 -22.77 -0.48 2.82
C GLY A 292 -21.41 -0.60 2.13
N ARG A 293 -20.54 0.41 2.26
CA ARG A 293 -19.22 0.45 1.61
C ARG A 293 -18.10 0.50 2.63
N ALA A 294 -17.00 -0.18 2.33
CA ALA A 294 -15.78 -0.05 3.11
C ALA A 294 -15.20 1.37 2.99
N SER A 295 -14.77 1.91 4.12
CA SER A 295 -14.04 3.17 4.26
C SER A 295 -12.67 2.89 4.84
N PHE A 296 -11.62 3.32 4.14
CA PHE A 296 -10.23 3.07 4.53
C PHE A 296 -9.55 4.28 5.16
N CYS A 297 -10.25 5.42 5.23
CA CYS A 297 -9.72 6.70 5.72
C CYS A 297 -10.41 7.19 6.99
N SER A 298 -11.25 6.35 7.63
CA SER A 298 -11.84 6.70 8.91
C SER A 298 -10.78 6.71 10.02
N PRO A 299 -10.90 7.59 11.03
CA PRO A 299 -9.96 7.60 12.16
C PRO A 299 -9.80 6.22 12.84
N GLN A 300 -10.89 5.44 12.88
CA GLN A 300 -10.89 4.09 13.43
C GLN A 300 -10.07 3.13 12.55
N ALA A 301 -10.18 3.18 11.22
CA ALA A 301 -9.38 2.35 10.31
C ALA A 301 -7.88 2.63 10.50
N LEU A 302 -7.49 3.91 10.56
CA LEU A 302 -6.11 4.32 10.81
C LEU A 302 -5.61 3.81 12.18
N MET A 303 -6.44 3.92 13.22
CA MET A 303 -6.08 3.41 14.54
C MET A 303 -5.91 1.88 14.55
N GLN A 304 -6.73 1.14 13.81
CA GLN A 304 -6.59 -0.31 13.66
C GLN A 304 -5.22 -0.66 13.08
N ASP A 305 -4.84 -0.05 11.96
CA ASP A 305 -3.55 -0.28 11.31
C ASP A 305 -2.37 0.04 12.23
N ILE A 306 -2.42 1.19 12.92
CA ILE A 306 -1.36 1.64 13.84
C ILE A 306 -1.19 0.69 15.03
N VAL A 307 -2.29 0.29 15.67
CA VAL A 307 -2.23 -0.60 16.84
C VAL A 307 -1.74 -1.99 16.43
N ILE A 308 -2.22 -2.52 15.30
CA ILE A 308 -1.79 -3.83 14.79
C ILE A 308 -0.29 -3.79 14.47
N TRP A 309 0.17 -2.75 13.77
CA TRP A 309 1.60 -2.57 13.52
C TRP A 309 2.41 -2.56 14.82
N ARG A 310 1.93 -1.84 15.84
CA ARG A 310 2.61 -1.76 17.13
C ARG A 310 2.61 -3.10 17.87
N VAL A 311 1.54 -3.89 17.80
CA VAL A 311 1.53 -5.28 18.31
C VAL A 311 2.62 -6.10 17.65
N PHE A 312 2.72 -6.10 16.32
CA PHE A 312 3.74 -6.87 15.60
C PHE A 312 5.17 -6.40 15.86
N ASN A 313 5.38 -5.09 15.92
CA ASN A 313 6.67 -4.52 16.18
C ASN A 313 7.12 -4.77 17.64
N ARG A 314 6.30 -4.35 18.62
CA ARG A 314 6.65 -4.43 20.05
C ARG A 314 6.65 -5.86 20.58
N LEU A 315 5.73 -6.73 20.15
CA LEU A 315 5.61 -8.08 20.73
C LEU A 315 6.32 -9.16 19.92
N TYR A 316 6.60 -8.94 18.63
CA TYR A 316 7.22 -9.96 17.78
C TYR A 316 8.51 -9.50 17.08
N GLY A 317 8.88 -8.21 17.18
CA GLY A 317 10.05 -7.66 16.49
C GLY A 317 9.88 -7.68 14.96
N LEU A 318 8.63 -7.68 14.49
CA LEU A 318 8.30 -7.78 13.06
C LEU A 318 7.78 -6.45 12.57
N ASN A 319 8.36 -5.98 11.47
CA ASN A 319 7.79 -4.87 10.72
C ASN A 319 6.80 -5.43 9.69
N ILE A 320 5.51 -5.14 9.89
CA ILE A 320 4.47 -5.44 8.89
C ILE A 320 4.27 -4.22 8.01
N SER A 321 3.95 -4.43 6.74
CA SER A 321 3.61 -3.32 5.85
C SER A 321 2.19 -2.84 6.14
N LEU A 322 1.97 -1.53 6.13
CA LEU A 322 0.64 -0.91 6.23
C LEU A 322 0.30 -0.24 4.91
N ASP A 323 -0.86 -0.59 4.34
CA ASP A 323 -1.60 0.06 3.24
C ASP A 323 -0.78 0.88 2.19
N ARG A 324 0.45 0.46 1.89
CA ARG A 324 1.47 1.27 1.21
C ARG A 324 1.43 2.77 1.60
N CYS A 325 1.06 3.03 2.86
CA CYS A 325 0.71 4.32 3.48
C CYS A 325 -0.05 5.29 2.56
N GLY A 326 -1.31 5.00 2.21
CA GLY A 326 -2.21 5.98 1.58
C GLY A 326 -2.73 5.62 0.18
N SER A 327 -2.53 4.37 -0.25
CA SER A 327 -3.03 3.91 -1.55
C SER A 327 -4.54 3.66 -1.55
N TYR A 328 -5.11 3.26 -0.41
CA TYR A 328 -6.53 2.99 -0.29
C TYR A 328 -7.25 4.18 0.36
N ILE A 329 -7.89 4.96 -0.49
CA ILE A 329 -8.74 6.11 -0.14
C ILE A 329 -10.15 5.95 -0.70
N ASN A 330 -11.12 6.68 -0.17
CA ASN A 330 -12.52 6.58 -0.58
C ASN A 330 -12.89 7.54 -1.72
N ALA A 331 -12.08 8.60 -1.92
CA ALA A 331 -12.28 9.56 -2.98
C ALA A 331 -12.36 8.86 -4.35
N LYS A 332 -13.42 9.15 -5.10
CA LYS A 332 -13.72 8.51 -6.40
C LYS A 332 -13.24 9.33 -7.59
N VAL A 333 -12.98 10.61 -7.35
CA VAL A 333 -12.50 11.57 -8.34
C VAL A 333 -11.34 12.35 -7.74
N PRO A 334 -10.42 12.87 -8.58
CA PRO A 334 -9.37 13.77 -8.12
C PRO A 334 -9.94 15.05 -7.50
N GLY A 335 -9.26 15.60 -6.49
CA GLY A 335 -9.66 16.87 -5.86
C GLY A 335 -9.48 16.92 -4.34
N LEU A 336 -10.24 17.81 -3.69
CA LEU A 336 -10.14 18.14 -2.26
C LEU A 336 -10.26 16.92 -1.34
N GLN A 337 -11.26 16.05 -1.57
CA GLN A 337 -11.44 14.85 -0.75
C GLN A 337 -10.21 13.94 -0.81
N CYS A 338 -9.64 13.78 -2.00
CA CYS A 338 -8.45 12.95 -2.20
C CYS A 338 -7.25 13.53 -1.44
N ALA A 339 -7.01 14.85 -1.57
CA ALA A 339 -5.94 15.53 -0.85
C ALA A 339 -6.08 15.41 0.68
N TYR A 340 -7.31 15.58 1.19
CA TYR A 340 -7.62 15.39 2.61
C TYR A 340 -7.35 13.95 3.07
N GLU A 341 -7.96 12.96 2.42
CA GLU A 341 -7.88 11.56 2.83
C GLU A 341 -6.46 11.01 2.76
N ARG A 342 -5.71 11.35 1.70
CA ARG A 342 -4.31 10.94 1.54
C ARG A 342 -3.42 11.56 2.59
N THR A 343 -3.46 12.89 2.74
CA THR A 343 -2.59 13.61 3.67
C THR A 343 -2.88 13.18 5.11
N PHE A 344 -4.15 13.09 5.50
CA PHE A 344 -4.54 12.66 6.84
C PHE A 344 -4.04 11.25 7.16
N LYS A 345 -4.23 10.29 6.23
CA LYS A 345 -3.78 8.92 6.39
C LYS A 345 -2.26 8.79 6.40
N GLN A 346 -1.58 9.43 5.45
CA GLN A 346 -0.11 9.40 5.36
C GLN A 346 0.53 9.98 6.60
N MET A 347 0.06 11.15 7.07
CA MET A 347 0.61 11.77 8.27
C MET A 347 0.40 10.90 9.51
N ALA A 348 -0.79 10.32 9.68
CA ALA A 348 -1.07 9.45 10.82
C ALA A 348 -0.18 8.19 10.83
N LEU A 349 -0.09 7.50 9.70
CA LEU A 349 0.68 6.24 9.61
C LEU A 349 2.19 6.49 9.67
N ALA A 350 2.71 7.50 8.96
CA ALA A 350 4.13 7.82 8.97
C ALA A 350 4.60 8.26 10.37
N SER A 351 3.82 9.08 11.07
CA SER A 351 4.16 9.52 12.43
C SER A 351 4.14 8.36 13.45
N ALA A 352 3.29 7.37 13.23
CA ALA A 352 3.16 6.24 14.15
C ALA A 352 4.16 5.11 13.88
N THR A 353 4.56 4.91 12.62
CA THR A 353 5.40 3.78 12.19
C THR A 353 6.83 4.17 11.82
N GLY A 354 7.08 5.46 11.60
CA GLY A 354 8.31 5.97 10.99
C GLY A 354 8.48 5.57 9.52
N SER A 355 7.51 4.87 8.93
CA SER A 355 7.55 4.43 7.53
C SER A 355 6.72 5.37 6.66
N LEU A 356 7.39 6.03 5.71
CA LEU A 356 6.74 6.90 4.73
C LEU A 356 6.55 6.12 3.41
N GLY A 357 5.44 5.40 3.29
CA GLY A 357 5.02 4.80 2.02
C GLY A 357 4.34 5.85 1.14
N LEU A 358 4.81 6.02 -0.08
CA LEU A 358 4.28 7.04 -0.99
C LEU A 358 3.91 6.40 -2.33
N HIS A 359 2.64 6.55 -2.72
CA HIS A 359 2.09 5.98 -3.94
C HIS A 359 1.16 6.96 -4.63
N LEU A 360 1.14 6.90 -5.97
CA LEU A 360 0.49 7.89 -6.82
C LEU A 360 -0.73 7.33 -7.54
N GLY A 361 -1.79 8.15 -7.65
CA GLY A 361 -2.85 8.02 -8.66
C GLY A 361 -4.03 7.11 -8.33
N SER A 362 -3.99 6.35 -7.24
CA SER A 362 -5.09 5.45 -6.85
C SER A 362 -6.32 6.18 -6.28
N LEU A 363 -7.51 5.72 -6.64
CA LEU A 363 -8.81 6.25 -6.19
C LEU A 363 -9.77 5.07 -5.93
N ASP A 364 -10.86 5.33 -5.18
CA ASP A 364 -11.94 4.39 -4.85
C ASP A 364 -11.44 3.01 -4.36
N GLY A 365 -10.63 3.00 -3.30
CA GLY A 365 -10.06 1.78 -2.72
C GLY A 365 -9.09 1.07 -3.67
N ALA A 366 -8.27 1.84 -4.39
CA ALA A 366 -7.36 1.38 -5.43
C ALA A 366 -8.04 0.70 -6.64
N ALA A 367 -9.36 0.88 -6.82
CA ALA A 367 -10.06 0.36 -7.99
C ALA A 367 -9.87 1.22 -9.25
N ILE A 368 -9.62 2.53 -9.09
CA ILE A 368 -9.51 3.50 -10.17
C ILE A 368 -8.09 4.09 -10.16
N PHE A 369 -7.46 4.21 -11.34
CA PHE A 369 -6.24 4.98 -11.53
C PHE A 369 -6.56 6.31 -12.21
N SER A 370 -6.05 7.42 -11.69
CA SER A 370 -6.11 8.74 -12.32
C SER A 370 -4.71 9.32 -12.52
N PRO A 371 -4.31 9.61 -13.76
CA PRO A 371 -3.04 10.28 -14.03
C PRO A 371 -3.04 11.73 -13.53
N GLU A 372 -4.18 12.42 -13.50
CA GLU A 372 -4.31 13.75 -12.89
C GLU A 372 -4.03 13.69 -11.39
N GLN A 373 -4.63 12.73 -10.69
CA GLN A 373 -4.38 12.55 -9.27
C GLN A 373 -2.91 12.17 -9.01
N ALA A 374 -2.29 11.37 -9.88
CA ALA A 374 -0.87 11.04 -9.74
C ALA A 374 0.03 12.30 -9.77
N MET A 375 -0.31 13.32 -10.57
CA MET A 375 0.43 14.58 -10.59
C MET A 375 0.20 15.40 -9.31
N ILE A 376 -1.03 15.42 -8.79
CA ILE A 376 -1.34 16.10 -7.52
C ILE A 376 -0.61 15.40 -6.37
N ASP A 377 -0.68 14.07 -6.33
CA ASP A 377 -0.01 13.24 -5.33
C ASP A 377 1.50 13.46 -5.35
N LEU A 378 2.12 13.70 -6.51
CA LEU A 378 3.54 14.00 -6.61
C LEU A 378 3.92 15.25 -5.79
N ASP A 379 3.13 16.31 -5.87
CA ASP A 379 3.37 17.52 -5.09
C ASP A 379 3.07 17.32 -3.60
N LEU A 380 1.98 16.62 -3.26
CA LEU A 380 1.63 16.29 -1.88
C LEU A 380 2.71 15.42 -1.21
N CYS A 381 3.19 14.40 -1.92
CA CYS A 381 4.24 13.50 -1.44
C CYS A 381 5.56 14.24 -1.24
N ARG A 382 5.91 15.20 -2.10
CA ARG A 382 7.09 16.08 -1.90
C ARG A 382 6.95 16.89 -0.61
N GLY A 383 5.80 17.53 -0.39
CA GLY A 383 5.54 18.29 0.85
C GLY A 383 5.63 17.42 2.11
N LEU A 384 5.09 16.21 2.07
CA LEU A 384 5.21 15.24 3.17
C LEU A 384 6.64 14.78 3.40
N TRP A 385 7.40 14.54 2.33
CA TRP A 385 8.82 14.19 2.42
C TRP A 385 9.63 15.28 3.11
N ASP A 386 9.44 16.53 2.67
CA ASP A 386 10.13 17.69 3.26
C ASP A 386 9.74 17.87 4.73
N PHE A 387 8.46 17.68 5.07
CA PHE A 387 7.96 17.71 6.44
C PHE A 387 8.63 16.65 7.34
N TYR A 388 8.72 15.39 6.88
CA TYR A 388 9.28 14.29 7.67
C TYR A 388 10.81 14.25 7.73
N ARG A 389 11.51 14.94 6.82
CA ARG A 389 12.98 15.07 6.86
C ARG A 389 13.46 15.91 8.06
N GLY A 390 12.59 16.71 8.65
CA GLY A 390 12.93 17.61 9.75
C GLY A 390 13.71 18.83 9.29
N ILE A 391 14.27 19.56 10.25
CA ILE A 391 15.02 20.80 10.01
C ILE A 391 16.52 20.58 10.17
N GLU A 392 17.31 21.18 9.29
CA GLU A 392 18.76 21.23 9.41
C GLU A 392 19.16 22.46 10.23
N ILE A 393 19.93 22.26 11.30
CA ILE A 393 20.40 23.33 12.19
C ILE A 393 21.92 23.35 12.17
N ASN A 394 22.49 24.37 11.54
CA ASN A 394 23.94 24.61 11.48
C ASN A 394 24.20 26.12 11.39
N SER A 395 25.47 26.53 11.34
CA SER A 395 25.86 27.95 11.29
C SER A 395 25.30 28.70 10.08
N ASP A 396 25.12 28.01 8.95
CA ASP A 396 24.61 28.58 7.69
C ASP A 396 23.07 28.67 7.68
N THR A 397 22.37 27.64 8.17
CA THR A 397 20.90 27.61 8.21
C THR A 397 20.30 28.48 9.31
N LEU A 398 21.09 28.83 10.34
CA LEU A 398 20.69 29.83 11.34
C LEU A 398 20.64 31.25 10.76
N ALA A 399 21.41 31.53 9.71
CA ALA A 399 21.41 32.80 8.99
C ALA A 399 21.59 34.05 9.88
N LEU A 400 22.38 33.95 10.97
CA LEU A 400 22.49 35.02 11.96
C LEU A 400 23.06 36.31 11.37
N ASP A 401 24.13 36.23 10.57
CA ASP A 401 24.74 37.37 9.89
C ASP A 401 23.74 38.08 8.96
N GLU A 402 22.91 37.30 8.26
CA GLU A 402 21.88 37.83 7.36
C GLU A 402 20.79 38.56 8.15
N ILE A 403 20.35 37.99 9.28
CA ILE A 403 19.38 38.62 10.18
C ILE A 403 19.93 39.95 10.70
N GLU A 404 21.20 39.99 11.11
CA GLU A 404 21.86 41.21 11.58
C GLU A 404 22.01 42.26 10.45
N GLN A 405 22.30 41.84 9.22
CA GLN A 405 22.45 42.72 8.05
C GLN A 405 21.13 43.35 7.60
N VAL A 406 20.04 42.57 7.57
CA VAL A 406 18.69 43.08 7.26
C VAL A 406 18.19 43.98 8.40
N GLY A 407 18.55 43.67 9.65
CA GLY A 407 18.19 44.45 10.83
C GLY A 407 16.69 44.40 11.11
N LEU A 408 16.09 45.54 11.44
CA LEU A 408 14.65 45.64 11.76
C LEU A 408 13.72 45.62 10.53
N GLY A 409 14.25 45.44 9.31
CA GLY A 409 13.45 45.35 8.08
C GLY A 409 12.86 46.68 7.58
N GLU A 410 13.34 47.82 8.08
CA GLU A 410 12.91 49.15 7.59
C GLU A 410 13.42 49.38 6.16
N GLY A 411 12.55 49.17 5.17
CA GLY A 411 12.87 49.32 3.75
C GLY A 411 13.77 48.22 3.17
N LYS A 412 14.00 47.14 3.93
CA LYS A 412 14.79 45.96 3.52
C LYS A 412 13.99 44.69 3.77
N THR A 413 14.28 43.65 2.99
CA THR A 413 13.65 42.34 3.16
C THR A 413 14.69 41.24 3.08
N PHE A 414 14.29 40.00 3.40
CA PHE A 414 15.13 38.84 3.12
C PHE A 414 15.04 38.39 1.65
N MET A 415 14.13 38.94 0.83
CA MET A 415 13.89 38.44 -0.53
C MET A 415 15.06 38.71 -1.49
N ASP A 416 15.75 39.83 -1.27
CA ASP A 416 16.84 40.34 -2.10
C ASP A 416 18.23 39.92 -1.62
N THR A 417 18.30 38.98 -0.67
CA THR A 417 19.56 38.58 -0.04
C THR A 417 20.22 37.38 -0.74
N ASP A 418 21.55 37.32 -0.66
CA ASP A 418 22.32 36.21 -1.21
C ASP A 418 21.98 34.88 -0.51
N HIS A 419 21.70 34.93 0.80
CA HIS A 419 21.26 33.76 1.55
C HIS A 419 19.97 33.19 0.95
N THR A 420 18.92 34.02 0.80
CA THR A 420 17.67 33.57 0.18
C THR A 420 17.90 33.00 -1.21
N PHE A 421 18.68 33.68 -2.07
CA PHE A 421 18.97 33.19 -3.42
C PHE A 421 19.64 31.81 -3.44
N LYS A 422 20.57 31.56 -2.51
CA LYS A 422 21.26 30.27 -2.35
C LYS A 422 20.33 29.19 -1.79
N HIS A 423 19.44 29.55 -0.87
CA HIS A 423 18.70 28.57 -0.06
C HIS A 423 17.27 28.25 -0.52
N PHE A 424 16.56 29.18 -1.15
CA PHE A 424 15.11 29.07 -1.32
C PHE A 424 14.65 27.78 -2.01
N ARG A 425 15.41 27.27 -2.99
CA ARG A 425 15.05 26.07 -3.77
C ARG A 425 15.12 24.76 -2.97
N HIS A 426 15.88 24.73 -1.88
CA HIS A 426 16.04 23.52 -1.05
C HIS A 426 15.49 23.70 0.37
N ALA A 427 15.30 24.95 0.81
CA ALA A 427 14.71 25.28 2.11
C ALA A 427 13.19 25.41 2.06
N LEU A 428 12.60 25.79 0.93
CA LEU A 428 11.16 26.03 0.80
C LEU A 428 10.51 24.99 -0.11
N TRP A 429 9.35 24.48 0.33
CA TRP A 429 8.47 23.71 -0.55
C TRP A 429 7.70 24.65 -1.47
N MET A 430 7.97 24.58 -2.76
CA MET A 430 7.30 25.37 -3.81
C MET A 430 6.39 24.45 -4.64
N PRO A 431 5.09 24.33 -4.30
CA PRO A 431 4.19 23.43 -5.02
C PRO A 431 4.01 23.84 -6.49
N LYS A 432 3.84 22.87 -7.38
CA LYS A 432 3.65 23.09 -8.81
C LYS A 432 2.17 23.18 -9.18
N LEU A 433 1.30 22.47 -8.47
CA LEU A 433 -0.15 22.39 -8.74
C LEU A 433 -0.98 23.13 -7.70
N LEU A 434 -0.58 23.09 -6.43
CA LEU A 434 -1.27 23.83 -5.37
C LEU A 434 -0.96 25.32 -5.53
N ASP A 435 -1.99 26.13 -5.73
CA ASP A 435 -1.86 27.56 -5.92
C ASP A 435 -1.66 28.24 -4.54
N VAL A 436 -0.63 29.05 -4.38
CA VAL A 436 -0.37 29.85 -3.16
C VAL A 436 -0.35 31.35 -3.46
N SER A 437 -0.88 31.74 -4.62
CA SER A 437 -0.95 33.14 -5.04
C SER A 437 -2.00 33.92 -4.24
N MET A 438 -1.90 35.24 -4.34
CA MET A 438 -2.88 36.14 -3.75
C MET A 438 -4.25 35.98 -4.42
N TRP A 439 -5.30 36.36 -3.69
CA TRP A 439 -6.67 36.39 -4.17
C TRP A 439 -6.79 37.16 -5.50
N ARG A 440 -7.47 36.55 -6.48
CA ARG A 440 -7.80 37.18 -7.76
C ARG A 440 -9.30 37.16 -8.01
N ASP A 441 -9.90 38.35 -8.02
CA ASP A 441 -11.34 38.52 -8.19
C ASP A 441 -11.85 37.81 -9.45
N GLY A 442 -12.89 36.99 -9.27
CA GLY A 442 -13.51 36.22 -10.36
C GLY A 442 -12.79 34.93 -10.76
N GLU A 443 -11.58 34.64 -10.27
CA GLU A 443 -10.81 33.44 -10.64
C GLU A 443 -10.92 32.30 -9.61
N GLU A 444 -11.28 32.59 -8.36
CA GLU A 444 -11.13 31.67 -7.24
C GLU A 444 -12.13 30.50 -7.25
N ALA A 445 -13.34 30.71 -7.78
CA ALA A 445 -14.38 29.66 -7.80
C ALA A 445 -14.01 28.45 -8.69
N ASP A 446 -13.22 28.65 -9.75
CA ASP A 446 -12.80 27.58 -10.69
C ASP A 446 -11.39 27.04 -10.40
N ARG A 447 -10.82 27.38 -9.24
CA ARG A 447 -9.42 27.09 -8.90
C ARG A 447 -9.10 25.59 -8.90
N GLU A 448 -9.98 24.76 -8.36
CA GLU A 448 -9.78 23.31 -8.36
C GLU A 448 -9.77 22.73 -9.77
N ARG A 449 -10.71 23.15 -10.63
CA ARG A 449 -10.77 22.74 -12.02
C ARG A 449 -9.54 23.18 -12.81
N ARG A 450 -9.03 24.40 -12.57
CA ARG A 450 -7.78 24.90 -13.16
C ARG A 450 -6.58 24.05 -12.75
N MET A 451 -6.50 23.66 -11.48
CA MET A 451 -5.47 22.74 -10.98
C MET A 451 -5.54 21.39 -11.71
N LEU A 452 -6.73 20.81 -11.82
CA LEU A 452 -6.95 19.53 -12.52
C LEU A 452 -6.64 19.61 -14.02
N ALA A 453 -7.02 20.70 -14.69
CA ALA A 453 -6.66 20.94 -16.07
C ALA A 453 -5.14 21.08 -16.26
N LYS A 454 -4.43 21.70 -15.30
CA LYS A 454 -2.96 21.78 -15.30
C LYS A 454 -2.33 20.40 -15.10
N ALA A 455 -2.85 19.61 -14.16
CA ALA A 455 -2.42 18.22 -13.95
C ALA A 455 -2.62 17.37 -15.21
N ASN A 456 -3.76 17.50 -15.89
CA ASN A 456 -4.06 16.81 -17.14
C ASN A 456 -3.04 17.14 -18.25
N ARG A 457 -2.72 18.43 -18.43
CA ARG A 457 -1.69 18.87 -19.38
C ARG A 457 -0.31 18.34 -19.01
N GLN A 458 0.05 18.35 -17.73
CA GLN A 458 1.37 17.92 -17.27
C GLN A 458 1.62 16.44 -17.51
N TRP A 459 0.69 15.55 -17.17
CA TRP A 459 0.92 14.11 -17.39
C TRP A 459 0.98 13.78 -18.89
N LYS A 460 0.14 14.42 -19.71
CA LYS A 460 0.18 14.27 -21.18
C LYS A 460 1.51 14.73 -21.75
N GLN A 461 2.05 15.84 -21.25
CA GLN A 461 3.37 16.35 -21.64
C GLN A 461 4.48 15.38 -21.24
N LEU A 462 4.47 14.87 -20.00
CA LEU A 462 5.45 13.87 -19.53
C LEU A 462 5.42 12.61 -20.39
N LEU A 463 4.24 12.16 -20.80
CA LEU A 463 4.11 11.00 -21.69
C LEU A 463 4.60 11.30 -23.11
N ALA A 464 4.38 12.51 -23.63
CA ALA A 464 4.87 12.93 -24.94
C ALA A 464 6.41 13.08 -24.97
N ASP A 465 7.00 13.56 -23.88
CA ASP A 465 8.44 13.75 -23.73
C ASP A 465 9.18 12.46 -23.36
N TRP A 466 8.45 11.41 -22.96
CA TRP A 466 9.02 10.15 -22.52
C TRP A 466 9.91 9.53 -23.60
N GLN A 467 11.10 9.10 -23.19
CA GLN A 467 12.06 8.42 -24.04
C GLN A 467 12.19 6.96 -23.60
N PRO A 468 12.13 5.99 -24.53
CA PRO A 468 12.29 4.58 -24.20
C PRO A 468 13.59 4.29 -23.43
N PRO A 469 13.52 3.63 -22.25
CA PRO A 469 14.72 3.23 -21.55
C PRO A 469 15.42 2.08 -22.29
N LYS A 470 16.70 1.87 -21.96
CA LYS A 470 17.49 0.75 -22.51
C LYS A 470 17.04 -0.58 -21.88
N VAL A 471 16.00 -1.19 -22.41
CA VAL A 471 15.52 -2.52 -21.97
C VAL A 471 16.29 -3.66 -22.66
N ASN A 472 16.36 -4.82 -22.01
CA ASN A 472 16.94 -6.04 -22.60
C ASN A 472 15.93 -6.67 -23.58
N GLN A 473 16.15 -6.44 -24.87
CA GLN A 473 15.26 -6.93 -25.94
C GLN A 473 15.19 -8.46 -26.01
N ALA A 474 16.27 -9.17 -25.68
CA ALA A 474 16.28 -10.64 -25.67
C ALA A 474 15.41 -11.18 -24.53
N LEU A 475 15.48 -10.57 -23.34
CA LEU A 475 14.59 -10.91 -22.22
C LEU A 475 13.12 -10.66 -22.59
N VAL A 476 12.81 -9.51 -23.19
CA VAL A 476 11.44 -9.17 -23.60
C VAL A 476 10.91 -10.18 -24.63
N ALA A 477 11.72 -10.58 -25.61
CA ALA A 477 11.35 -11.59 -26.60
C ALA A 477 11.10 -12.98 -25.98
N GLU A 478 11.98 -13.44 -25.07
CA GLU A 478 11.78 -14.71 -24.36
C GLU A 478 10.51 -14.67 -23.49
N VAL A 479 10.24 -13.55 -22.82
CA VAL A 479 9.01 -13.38 -22.03
C VAL A 479 7.77 -13.37 -22.93
N HIS A 480 7.83 -12.75 -24.10
CA HIS A 480 6.74 -12.77 -25.07
C HIS A 480 6.38 -14.21 -25.50
N GLU A 481 7.38 -15.08 -25.73
CA GLU A 481 7.13 -16.49 -26.02
C GLU A 481 6.40 -17.22 -24.89
N VAL A 482 6.74 -16.91 -23.63
CA VAL A 482 6.06 -17.44 -22.43
C VAL A 482 4.60 -16.99 -22.41
N VAL A 483 4.33 -15.71 -22.69
CA VAL A 483 2.98 -15.15 -22.73
C VAL A 483 2.14 -15.80 -23.84
N GLU A 484 2.69 -15.94 -25.04
CA GLU A 484 2.00 -16.58 -26.18
C GLU A 484 1.75 -18.07 -25.93
N ARG A 485 2.68 -18.76 -25.27
CA ARG A 485 2.47 -20.14 -24.83
C ARG A 485 1.33 -20.23 -23.81
N ALA A 486 1.32 -19.34 -22.82
CA ALA A 486 0.25 -19.28 -21.82
C ALA A 486 -1.12 -19.03 -22.44
N LYS A 487 -1.22 -18.11 -23.42
CA LYS A 487 -2.47 -17.85 -24.16
C LYS A 487 -3.01 -19.11 -24.83
N ARG A 488 -2.15 -19.91 -25.47
CA ARG A 488 -2.55 -21.17 -26.12
C ARG A 488 -2.98 -22.22 -25.11
N GLU A 489 -2.19 -22.44 -24.05
CA GLU A 489 -2.46 -23.51 -23.08
C GLU A 489 -3.67 -23.23 -22.18
N ILE A 490 -3.85 -21.98 -21.74
CA ILE A 490 -4.98 -21.58 -20.90
C ILE A 490 -6.24 -21.42 -21.76
N GLY A 491 -6.14 -20.87 -22.97
CA GLY A 491 -7.28 -20.74 -23.89
C GLY A 491 -7.83 -22.10 -24.34
N ALA A 492 -6.96 -23.08 -24.61
CA ALA A 492 -7.38 -24.43 -24.98
C ALA A 492 -8.04 -25.22 -23.82
N ALA A 493 -7.90 -24.77 -22.58
CA ALA A 493 -8.57 -25.37 -21.42
C ALA A 493 -10.05 -25.00 -21.32
N ASP A 494 -10.52 -23.96 -22.04
CA ASP A 494 -11.95 -23.60 -22.10
C ASP A 494 -12.74 -24.41 -23.14
N GLU A 495 -12.05 -25.07 -24.09
CA GLU A 495 -12.65 -25.88 -25.15
C GLU A 495 -12.80 -27.37 -24.78
N ARG A 496 -12.34 -27.76 -23.58
CA ARG A 496 -12.42 -29.13 -23.04
C ARG A 496 -13.31 -29.16 -21.80
#